data_AF-A0A524AIB1-F1
#
_entry.id   AF-A0A524AIB1-F1
#
_cell.length_a   1.000
_cell.length_b   1.000
_cell.length_c   1.000
_cell.angle_alpha   90.00
_cell.angle_beta   90.00
_cell.angle_gamma   90.00
#
_symmetry.space_group_name_H-M   'P 1'
#
loop_
_entity.id
_entity.type
_entity.pdbx_description
1 polymer ?
#
loop_
_entity_poly.entity_id
_entity_poly.type
_entity_poly.pdbx_seq_one_letter_code
_entity_poly.pdbx_strand_id
1 'polypeptide(L)'
;MIEMHLYGKLRRFARDQDPTGYSIIHVPVQEGDTIQGVLEHLGVPMEEVGSNIFLNWQYSALTRKVEDGDRLAVFPDDMQLLYKWYFVKVGREEDDRG
;
A
#
# COMPACT_ATOMS: atom_id res chain seq x y z
N MET A 1 -13.18 5.35 4.21
CA MET A 1 -12.80 4.09 4.84
C MET A 1 -12.25 3.19 3.76
N ILE A 2 -10.95 2.91 3.81
CA ILE A 2 -10.33 1.92 2.92
C ILE A 2 -10.04 0.64 3.69
N GLU A 3 -10.06 -0.49 3.00
CA GLU A 3 -9.63 -1.79 3.51
C GLU A 3 -8.15 -2.01 3.17
N MET A 4 -7.28 -2.00 4.16
CA MET A 4 -5.83 -2.17 3.97
C MET A 4 -5.37 -3.54 4.46
N HIS A 5 -4.74 -4.30 3.56
CA HIS A 5 -4.12 -5.60 3.80
C HIS A 5 -2.62 -5.42 3.98
N LEU A 6 -2.11 -5.81 5.15
CA LEU A 6 -0.70 -5.72 5.50
C LEU A 6 -0.03 -7.08 5.43
N TYR A 7 1.16 -7.15 4.85
CA TYR A 7 1.90 -8.40 4.66
C TYR A 7 3.25 -8.38 5.40
N GLY A 8 3.82 -9.56 5.62
CA GLY A 8 5.14 -9.74 6.23
C GLY A 8 5.28 -9.02 7.57
N LYS A 9 6.38 -8.28 7.76
CA LYS A 9 6.65 -7.53 8.99
C LYS A 9 5.66 -6.39 9.25
N LEU A 10 4.92 -5.91 8.24
CA LEU A 10 3.93 -4.84 8.42
C LEU A 10 2.68 -5.32 9.16
N ARG A 11 2.45 -6.63 9.28
CA ARG A 11 1.28 -7.18 9.99
C ARG A 11 1.15 -6.69 11.44
N ARG A 12 2.26 -6.30 12.08
CA ARG A 12 2.28 -5.76 13.45
C ARG A 12 1.50 -4.46 13.63
N PHE A 13 1.17 -3.75 12.54
CA PHE A 13 0.32 -2.55 12.58
C PHE A 13 -1.18 -2.87 12.58
N ALA A 14 -1.58 -4.13 12.34
CA ALA A 14 -2.95 -4.57 12.56
C ALA A 14 -3.22 -4.85 14.04
N ARG A 15 -4.48 -4.65 14.46
CA ARG A 15 -4.93 -4.98 15.83
C ARG A 15 -4.85 -6.48 16.11
N ASP A 16 -5.13 -7.29 15.10
CA ASP A 16 -5.03 -8.74 15.18
C ASP A 16 -3.66 -9.19 14.68
N GLN A 17 -2.87 -9.77 15.58
CA GLN A 17 -1.54 -10.29 15.31
C GLN A 17 -1.53 -11.83 15.16
N ASP A 18 -2.70 -12.49 15.09
CA ASP A 18 -2.78 -13.93 14.82
C ASP A 18 -2.00 -14.25 13.54
N PRO A 19 -0.94 -15.09 13.59
CA PRO A 19 -0.15 -15.47 12.43
C PRO A 19 -0.96 -16.10 11.31
N THR A 20 -2.10 -16.73 11.64
CA THR A 20 -3.01 -17.42 10.71
C THR A 20 -4.17 -16.54 10.24
N GLY A 21 -4.41 -15.40 10.92
CA GLY A 21 -5.48 -14.46 10.60
C GLY A 21 -5.14 -13.49 9.46
N TYR A 22 -6.17 -12.86 8.88
CA TYR A 22 -5.98 -11.76 7.95
C TYR A 22 -5.57 -10.49 8.69
N SER A 23 -4.45 -9.90 8.29
CA SER A 23 -3.97 -8.62 8.84
C SER A 23 -4.61 -7.45 8.09
N ILE A 24 -5.91 -7.25 8.32
CA ILE A 24 -6.71 -6.20 7.68
C ILE A 24 -6.98 -5.07 8.69
N ILE A 25 -6.76 -3.83 8.26
CA ILE A 25 -7.16 -2.63 8.99
C ILE A 25 -8.08 -1.76 8.14
N HIS A 26 -8.98 -1.05 8.81
CA HIS A 26 -9.88 -0.10 8.16
C HIS A 26 -9.42 1.32 8.52
N VAL A 27 -9.05 2.11 7.51
CA VAL A 27 -8.45 3.44 7.69
C VAL A 27 -9.33 4.54 7.10
N PRO A 28 -9.73 5.56 7.89
CA PRO A 28 -10.51 6.67 7.35
C PRO A 28 -9.62 7.46 6.39
N VAL A 29 -10.21 7.91 5.29
CA VAL A 29 -9.50 8.69 4.27
C VAL A 29 -10.31 9.93 3.96
N GLN A 30 -9.61 11.00 3.62
CA GLN A 30 -10.17 12.27 3.16
C GLN A 30 -9.95 12.42 1.67
N GLU A 31 -10.74 13.30 1.05
CA GLU A 31 -10.56 13.62 -0.36
C GLU A 31 -9.15 14.18 -0.60
N GLY A 32 -8.43 13.59 -1.55
CA GLY A 32 -7.07 14.00 -1.88
C GLY A 32 -5.96 13.25 -1.13
N ASP A 33 -6.29 12.38 -0.17
CA ASP A 33 -5.31 11.52 0.49
C ASP A 33 -4.58 10.63 -0.52
N THR A 34 -3.29 10.43 -0.29
CA THR A 34 -2.44 9.52 -1.06
C THR A 34 -2.15 8.26 -0.25
N ILE A 35 -1.75 7.19 -0.93
CA ILE A 35 -1.29 5.96 -0.26
C ILE A 35 -0.19 6.28 0.77
N GLN A 36 0.77 7.15 0.42
CA GLN A 36 1.83 7.58 1.35
C GLN A 36 1.26 8.24 2.59
N GLY A 37 0.38 9.24 2.42
CA GLY A 37 -0.19 10.00 3.53
C GLY A 37 -0.98 9.10 4.49
N VAL A 38 -1.71 8.13 3.95
CA VAL A 38 -2.44 7.16 4.78
C VAL A 38 -1.49 6.28 5.60
N LEU A 39 -0.38 5.80 5.00
CA LEU A 39 0.58 4.96 5.72
C LEU A 39 1.35 5.74 6.80
N GLU A 40 1.74 6.97 6.50
CA GLU A 40 2.38 7.88 7.47
C GLU A 40 1.43 8.18 8.64
N HIS A 41 0.14 8.40 8.38
CA HIS A 41 -0.86 8.63 9.44
C HIS A 41 -1.03 7.43 10.38
N LEU A 42 -0.85 6.21 9.85
CA LEU A 42 -0.86 4.99 10.65
C LEU A 42 0.44 4.77 11.45
N GLY A 43 1.46 5.61 11.23
CA GLY A 43 2.78 5.45 11.85
C GLY A 43 3.60 4.31 11.25
N VAL A 44 3.32 3.91 10.01
CA VAL A 44 4.15 2.93 9.28
C VAL A 44 5.44 3.65 8.83
N PRO A 45 6.64 3.15 9.19
CA PRO A 45 7.89 3.72 8.70
C PRO A 45 8.05 3.47 7.20
N MET A 46 8.29 4.53 6.41
CA MET A 46 8.35 4.44 4.95
C MET A 46 9.53 3.61 4.44
N GLU A 47 10.62 3.56 5.21
CA GLU A 47 11.78 2.70 4.94
C GLU A 47 11.45 1.21 5.02
N GLU A 48 10.37 0.83 5.72
CA GLU A 48 9.90 -0.54 5.79
C GLU A 48 8.87 -0.88 4.72
N VAL A 49 8.39 0.11 3.95
CA VAL A 49 7.40 -0.09 2.90
C VAL A 49 8.09 -0.46 1.59
N GLY A 50 7.71 -1.61 1.04
CA GLY A 50 8.25 -2.10 -0.21
C GLY A 50 7.64 -1.44 -1.43
N SER A 51 8.27 -1.67 -2.59
CA SER A 51 7.78 -1.12 -3.85
C SER A 51 6.49 -1.76 -4.35
N ASN A 52 6.16 -2.94 -3.83
CA ASN A 52 4.97 -3.75 -4.09
C ASN A 52 3.77 -3.18 -3.35
N ILE A 53 3.00 -2.36 -4.04
CA ILE A 53 1.78 -1.75 -3.51
C ILE A 53 0.69 -1.94 -4.55
N PHE A 54 -0.49 -2.36 -4.12
CA PHE A 54 -1.62 -2.57 -5.02
C PHE A 54 -2.86 -1.87 -4.48
N LEU A 55 -3.39 -0.92 -5.26
CA LEU A 55 -4.68 -0.31 -5.01
C LEU A 55 -5.68 -0.89 -6.01
N ASN A 56 -6.76 -1.48 -5.52
CA ASN A 56 -7.77 -2.16 -6.34
C ASN A 56 -7.13 -3.09 -7.38
N TRP A 57 -6.21 -3.94 -6.92
CA TRP A 57 -5.51 -4.96 -7.72
C TRP A 57 -4.49 -4.43 -8.74
N GLN A 58 -4.26 -3.12 -8.77
CA GLN A 58 -3.35 -2.48 -9.73
C GLN A 58 -2.05 -2.07 -9.05
N TYR A 59 -0.92 -2.39 -9.66
CA TYR A 59 0.39 -1.96 -9.17
C TYR A 59 0.46 -0.43 -9.10
N SER A 60 0.76 0.11 -7.92
CA SER A 60 0.52 1.51 -7.58
C SER A 60 1.75 2.19 -6.99
N ALA A 61 1.94 3.46 -7.33
CA ALA A 61 2.88 4.35 -6.65
C ALA A 61 2.29 4.90 -5.35
N LEU A 62 3.17 5.27 -4.42
CA LEU A 62 2.82 5.88 -3.14
C LEU A 62 2.05 7.21 -3.29
N THR A 63 2.27 7.90 -4.41
CA THR A 63 1.61 9.15 -4.80
C THR A 63 0.19 8.95 -5.33
N ARG A 64 -0.25 7.72 -5.60
CA ARG A 64 -1.61 7.45 -6.07
C ARG A 64 -2.61 7.86 -4.97
N LYS A 65 -3.67 8.56 -5.39
CA LYS A 65 -4.78 8.93 -4.50
C LYS A 65 -5.61 7.72 -4.11
N VAL A 66 -6.22 7.80 -2.94
CA VAL A 66 -7.16 6.80 -2.42
C VAL A 66 -8.55 7.41 -2.25
N GLU A 67 -9.57 6.58 -2.37
CA GLU A 67 -10.98 6.94 -2.23
C GLU A 67 -11.69 6.01 -1.24
N ASP A 68 -12.84 6.45 -0.72
CA ASP A 68 -13.68 5.61 0.14
C ASP A 68 -14.07 4.31 -0.57
N GLY A 69 -13.94 3.17 0.14
CA GLY A 69 -14.21 1.85 -0.42
C GLY A 69 -13.04 1.18 -1.14
N ASP A 70 -11.90 1.88 -1.27
CA ASP A 70 -10.70 1.28 -1.88
C ASP A 70 -10.16 0.10 -1.08
N ARG A 71 -9.55 -0.83 -1.81
CA ARG A 71 -8.75 -1.91 -1.26
C ARG A 71 -7.27 -1.69 -1.54
N LEU A 72 -6.46 -1.63 -0.48
CA LEU A 72 -5.03 -1.40 -0.56
C LEU A 72 -4.25 -2.60 0.00
N ALA A 73 -3.29 -3.13 -0.76
CA ALA A 73 -2.37 -4.16 -0.31
C ALA A 73 -0.95 -3.61 -0.24
N VAL A 74 -0.30 -3.79 0.92
CA VAL A 74 1.01 -3.20 1.21
C VAL A 74 1.98 -4.27 1.69
N PHE A 75 3.10 -4.36 0.99
CA PHE A 75 4.15 -5.32 1.26
C PHE A 75 5.40 -4.61 1.81
N PRO A 76 6.17 -5.26 2.69
CA PRO A 76 7.40 -4.69 3.21
C PRO A 76 8.52 -4.62 2.16
N ASP A 77 9.53 -3.82 2.45
CA ASP A 77 10.79 -3.69 1.70
C ASP A 77 11.49 -5.03 1.44
N ASP A 78 11.42 -5.96 2.39
CA ASP A 78 11.96 -7.32 2.31
C ASP A 78 11.10 -8.32 1.51
N MET A 79 10.01 -7.88 0.89
CA MET A 79 9.17 -8.67 -0.01
C MET A 79 9.00 -7.99 -1.38
N GLN A 80 9.45 -8.67 -2.44
CA GLN A 80 9.44 -8.11 -3.79
C GLN A 80 8.75 -9.02 -4.81
N LEU A 81 8.04 -8.41 -5.75
CA LEU A 81 7.38 -9.11 -6.85
C LEU A 81 8.44 -9.37 -7.91
N LEU A 82 8.64 -10.64 -8.25
CA LEU A 82 9.50 -11.01 -9.36
C LEU A 82 8.93 -10.42 -10.66
N TYR A 83 9.81 -9.93 -11.53
CA TYR A 83 9.43 -9.34 -12.82
C TYR A 83 8.52 -8.10 -12.72
N LYS A 84 8.58 -7.33 -11.62
CA LYS A 84 7.79 -6.10 -11.44
C LYS A 84 7.90 -5.08 -12.59
N TRP A 85 9.01 -5.10 -13.33
CA TRP A 85 9.27 -4.22 -14.50
C TRP A 85 8.29 -4.41 -15.67
N TYR A 86 7.59 -5.54 -15.73
CA TYR A 86 6.59 -5.82 -16.76
C TYR A 86 5.20 -5.25 -16.43
N PHE A 87 5.02 -4.67 -15.23
CA PHE A 87 3.74 -4.12 -14.80
C PHE A 87 3.74 -2.59 -14.88
N VAL A 88 2.65 -2.02 -15.39
CA VAL A 88 2.43 -0.57 -15.38
C VAL A 88 2.16 -0.13 -13.94
N LYS A 89 2.92 0.86 -13.46
CA LYS A 89 2.75 1.44 -12.12
C LYS A 89 1.88 2.68 -12.19
N VAL A 90 0.65 2.58 -11.69
CA VAL A 90 -0.34 3.67 -11.69
C VAL A 90 0.02 4.72 -10.63
N GLY A 91 -0.15 6.00 -10.96
CA GLY A 91 0.10 7.11 -10.04
C GLY A 91 1.54 7.58 -10.00
N ARG A 92 2.43 7.00 -10.81
CA ARG A 92 3.71 7.63 -11.15
C ARG A 92 3.39 8.80 -12.09
N GLU A 93 3.82 10.03 -11.78
CA GLU A 93 3.90 11.07 -12.81
C GLU A 93 4.66 10.46 -13.99
N GLU A 94 4.15 10.64 -15.21
CA GLU A 94 4.62 9.94 -16.40
C GLU A 94 6.15 9.90 -16.43
N ASP A 95 6.70 8.68 -16.58
CA ASP A 95 8.09 8.49 -16.95
C ASP A 95 8.29 9.32 -18.23
N ASP A 96 8.96 10.45 -18.07
CA ASP A 96 9.44 11.36 -19.12
C ASP A 96 10.41 10.56 -20.01
N ARG A 97 9.86 9.68 -20.86
CA ARG A 97 10.61 8.98 -21.90
C ARG A 97 10.73 9.92 -23.08
N GLY A 98 11.69 10.84 -22.96
CA GLY A 98 12.35 11.44 -24.12
C GLY A 98 13.12 10.40 -24.94
#